data_AF-I3UDQ0-F1
#
_entry.id   AF-I3UDQ0-F1
#
_cell.length_a   1.000
_cell.length_b   1.000
_cell.length_c   1.000
_cell.angle_alpha   90.00
_cell.angle_beta   90.00
_cell.angle_gamma   90.00
#
_symmetry.space_group_name_H-M   'P 1'
#
loop_
_entity.id
_entity.type
_entity.pdbx_description
1 polymer ?
#
loop_
_entity_poly.entity_id
_entity_poly.type
_entity_poly.pdbx_seq_one_letter_code
_entity_poly.pdbx_strand_id
1 'polypeptide(L)'
;MIRHFVIPVVAVMVLSGCASKAIYDQNDLHLILPCKTDTAACMTKMEQSCAQVKGQVMSRNIVQEELPVVQVICRPPAKKKPAPE
;
A
#
# COMPACT_ATOMS: atom_id res chain seq x y z
N MET A 1 -33.93 -20.84 49.20
CA MET A 1 -33.96 -19.45 48.71
C MET A 1 -32.58 -18.85 48.85
N ILE A 2 -31.79 -18.79 47.77
CA ILE A 2 -30.64 -17.89 47.69
C ILE A 2 -30.56 -17.41 46.24
N ARG A 3 -30.91 -16.15 46.05
CA ARG A 3 -31.03 -15.45 44.76
C ARG A 3 -29.71 -14.73 44.52
N HIS A 4 -28.80 -15.34 43.77
CA HIS A 4 -27.56 -14.67 43.36
C HIS A 4 -27.75 -14.04 41.99
N PHE A 5 -28.06 -12.74 42.04
CA PHE A 5 -27.95 -11.81 40.94
C PHE A 5 -26.48 -11.38 40.87
N VAL A 6 -25.74 -11.78 39.84
CA VAL A 6 -24.39 -11.26 39.60
C VAL A 6 -24.26 -10.87 38.13
N ILE A 7 -24.49 -9.57 37.96
CA ILE A 7 -24.17 -8.61 36.90
C ILE A 7 -23.26 -9.15 35.76
N PRO A 8 -23.62 -8.93 34.48
CA PRO A 8 -22.73 -9.22 33.37
C PRO A 8 -21.57 -8.23 33.41
N VAL A 9 -20.35 -8.73 33.65
CA VAL A 9 -19.14 -7.94 33.49
C VAL A 9 -18.97 -7.66 32.00
N VAL A 10 -19.45 -6.49 31.58
CA VAL A 10 -19.13 -5.87 30.31
C VAL A 10 -17.63 -5.63 30.30
N ALA A 11 -16.89 -6.55 29.68
CA ALA A 11 -15.48 -6.38 29.39
C ALA A 11 -15.34 -5.26 28.35
N VAL A 12 -15.27 -4.03 28.85
CA VAL A 12 -14.95 -2.84 28.09
C VAL A 12 -13.53 -2.98 27.56
N MET A 13 -13.46 -3.04 26.23
CA MET A 13 -12.48 -2.35 25.40
C MET A 13 -11.07 -2.23 25.98
N VAL A 14 -10.19 -3.14 25.58
CA VAL A 14 -8.83 -2.75 25.23
C VAL A 14 -8.59 -3.25 23.82
N LEU A 15 -9.10 -2.50 22.85
CA LEU A 15 -8.52 -2.45 21.51
C LEU A 15 -7.08 -1.99 21.72
N SER A 16 -6.16 -2.94 21.94
CA SER A 16 -4.73 -2.70 21.84
C SER A 16 -4.51 -2.17 20.44
N GLY A 17 -4.41 -0.85 20.34
CA GLY A 17 -4.27 -0.16 19.08
C GLY A 17 -3.11 -0.78 18.31
N CYS A 18 -3.41 -1.33 17.14
CA CYS A 18 -2.39 -1.48 16.11
C CYS A 18 -1.90 -0.07 15.84
N ALA A 19 -0.80 0.33 16.49
CA ALA A 19 0.00 1.47 16.08
C ALA A 19 0.67 1.08 14.77
N SER A 20 -0.13 0.93 13.73
CA SER A 20 0.31 0.92 12.35
C SER A 20 0.85 2.32 12.13
N LYS A 21 2.16 2.49 12.37
CA LYS A 21 2.88 3.67 11.89
C LYS A 21 2.50 3.79 10.43
N ALA A 22 1.78 4.85 10.08
CA ALA A 22 1.62 5.23 8.69
C ALA A 22 3.04 5.45 8.17
N ILE A 23 3.53 4.49 7.39
CA ILE A 23 4.72 4.71 6.56
C ILE A 23 4.22 5.67 5.49
N TYR A 24 4.26 6.96 5.81
CA TYR A 24 4.03 8.04 4.86
C TYR A 24 5.13 7.93 3.81
N ASP A 25 4.87 7.25 2.69
CA ASP A 25 5.68 7.45 1.49
C ASP A 25 5.07 8.59 0.67
N GLN A 26 5.56 9.80 0.99
CA GLN A 26 5.08 11.07 0.47
C GLN A 26 5.44 11.22 -1.01
N ASN A 27 4.45 10.96 -1.86
CA ASN A 27 4.42 11.16 -3.32
C ASN A 27 4.75 9.93 -4.18
N ASP A 28 4.94 8.75 -3.60
CA ASP A 28 5.18 7.55 -4.41
C ASP A 28 3.87 6.96 -4.96
N LEU A 29 3.89 6.61 -6.24
CA LEU A 29 2.87 5.86 -6.94
C LEU A 29 3.17 4.38 -6.84
N HIS A 30 2.29 3.65 -6.16
CA HIS A 30 2.37 2.20 -6.03
C HIS A 30 1.54 1.56 -7.13
N LEU A 31 2.20 0.99 -8.12
CA LEU A 31 1.58 0.28 -9.22
C LEU A 31 1.57 -1.21 -8.89
N ILE A 32 0.38 -1.83 -8.83
CA ILE A 32 0.21 -3.26 -8.58
C ILE A 32 -0.61 -3.88 -9.73
N LEU A 33 -0.07 -4.91 -10.38
CA LEU A 33 -0.69 -5.55 -11.53
C LEU A 33 -0.62 -7.08 -11.41
N PRO A 34 -1.76 -7.77 -11.32
CA PRO A 34 -1.83 -9.21 -11.51
C PRO A 34 -1.51 -9.58 -12.95
N CYS A 35 -0.58 -10.50 -13.14
CA CYS A 35 -0.04 -10.88 -14.44
C CYS A 35 -0.47 -12.29 -14.81
N LYS A 36 -1.40 -12.38 -15.76
CA LYS A 36 -1.88 -13.66 -16.31
C LYS A 36 -0.93 -14.24 -17.37
N THR A 37 0.06 -13.46 -17.78
CA THR A 37 0.99 -13.74 -18.87
C THR A 37 2.43 -13.60 -18.37
N ASP A 38 3.39 -13.37 -19.27
CA ASP A 38 4.78 -13.11 -18.90
C ASP A 38 4.94 -11.95 -17.91
N THR A 39 5.53 -12.26 -16.75
CA THR A 39 5.83 -11.31 -15.68
C THR A 39 6.83 -10.23 -16.12
N ALA A 40 7.76 -10.54 -17.03
CA ALA A 40 8.72 -9.57 -17.54
C ALA A 40 8.05 -8.51 -18.42
N ALA A 41 7.13 -8.93 -19.30
CA ALA A 41 6.31 -8.01 -20.09
C ALA A 41 5.44 -7.10 -19.21
N CYS A 42 4.84 -7.66 -18.16
CA CYS A 42 4.12 -6.89 -17.16
C CYS A 42 4.98 -5.84 -16.44
N MET A 43 6.15 -6.24 -15.95
CA MET A 43 7.10 -5.35 -15.29
C MET A 43 7.49 -4.21 -16.22
N THR A 44 7.84 -4.52 -17.47
CA THR A 44 8.16 -3.52 -18.49
C THR A 44 7.04 -2.50 -18.68
N LYS A 45 5.78 -2.95 -18.74
CA LYS A 45 4.61 -2.06 -18.86
C LYS A 45 4.46 -1.14 -17.66
N MET A 46 4.68 -1.66 -16.44
CA MET A 46 4.60 -0.87 -15.20
C MET A 46 5.71 0.19 -15.13
N GLU A 47 6.93 -0.16 -15.55
CA GLU A 47 8.05 0.78 -15.66
C GLU A 47 7.78 1.86 -16.72
N GLN A 48 7.19 1.50 -17.86
CA GLN A 48 6.76 2.46 -18.87
C GLN A 48 5.69 3.42 -18.32
N SER A 49 4.72 2.94 -17.55
CA SER A 49 3.74 3.79 -16.87
C SER A 49 4.40 4.76 -15.88
N CYS A 50 5.44 4.32 -15.17
CA CYS A 50 6.23 5.22 -14.33
C CYS A 50 6.96 6.30 -15.15
N ALA A 51 7.56 5.92 -16.28
CA ALA A 51 8.23 6.87 -17.17
C ALA A 51 7.28 7.90 -17.78
N GLN A 52 6.02 7.52 -18.08
CA GLN A 52 5.00 8.43 -18.63
C GLN A 52 4.68 9.60 -17.69
N VAL A 53 4.72 9.38 -16.37
CA VAL A 53 4.56 10.44 -15.37
C VAL A 53 5.87 11.14 -15.03
N LYS A 54 6.91 10.92 -15.84
CA LYS A 54 8.30 11.39 -15.62
C LYS A 54 8.85 10.94 -14.26
N GLY A 55 8.33 9.84 -13.73
CA GLY A 55 8.72 9.30 -12.45
C GLY A 55 9.95 8.42 -12.54
N GLN A 56 10.58 8.21 -11.39
CA GLN A 56 11.69 7.29 -11.21
C GLN A 56 11.20 6.00 -10.56
N VAL A 57 11.59 4.85 -11.10
CA VAL A 57 11.29 3.56 -10.47
C VAL A 57 12.16 3.42 -9.21
N MET A 58 11.51 3.36 -8.05
CA MET A 58 12.14 3.23 -6.74
C MET A 58 12.31 1.77 -6.34
N SER A 59 11.32 0.93 -6.66
CA SER A 59 11.34 -0.48 -6.29
C SER A 59 10.57 -1.31 -7.31
N ARG A 60 10.99 -2.58 -7.45
CA ARG A 60 10.38 -3.61 -8.29
C ARG A 60 10.24 -4.87 -7.44
N ASN A 61 9.06 -5.46 -7.43
CA ASN A 61 8.81 -6.71 -6.73
C ASN A 61 7.88 -7.60 -7.55
N ILE A 62 8.04 -8.92 -7.41
CA ILE A 62 7.15 -9.91 -8.00
C ILE A 62 6.73 -10.84 -6.87
N VAL A 63 5.44 -10.88 -6.58
CA VAL A 63 4.86 -11.82 -5.62
C VAL A 63 4.38 -13.04 -6.39
N GLN A 64 4.96 -14.19 -6.08
CA GLN A 64 4.59 -15.46 -6.67
C GLN A 64 3.40 -16.06 -5.89
N GLU A 65 2.19 -15.68 -6.29
CA GLU A 65 0.96 -16.36 -5.87
C GLU A 65 0.45 -17.25 -7.02
N GLU A 66 -0.75 -17.86 -6.86
CA GLU A 66 -1.41 -18.64 -7.92
C GLU A 66 -1.47 -17.87 -9.25
N LEU A 67 -1.60 -16.54 -9.17
CA LEU A 67 -1.37 -15.63 -10.28
C LEU A 67 -0.28 -14.62 -9.87
N PRO A 68 0.86 -14.54 -10.58
CA PRO A 68 1.95 -13.69 -10.16
C PRO A 68 1.55 -12.22 -10.20
N VAL A 69 1.89 -11.47 -9.15
CA VAL A 69 1.56 -10.04 -9.04
C VAL A 69 2.84 -9.23 -9.14
N VAL A 70 2.91 -8.34 -10.11
CA VAL A 70 4.00 -7.39 -10.28
C VAL A 70 3.69 -6.11 -9.51
N GLN A 71 4.66 -5.63 -8.73
CA GLN A 71 4.57 -4.38 -7.98
C GLN A 71 5.73 -3.47 -8.36
N VAL A 72 5.43 -2.21 -8.64
CA VAL A 72 6.42 -1.16 -8.93
C VAL A 72 6.10 0.05 -8.07
N ILE A 73 7.10 0.54 -7.33
CA ILE A 73 7.02 1.83 -6.64
C ILE A 73 7.68 2.86 -7.54
N CYS A 74 6.94 3.90 -7.89
CA CYS A 74 7.36 4.95 -8.80
C CYS A 74 7.28 6.31 -8.10
N ARG A 75 8.35 7.10 -8.12
CA ARG A 75 8.37 8.45 -7.56
C ARG A 75 8.25 9.49 -8.66
N PRO A 76 7.10 10.17 -8.84
CA PRO A 76 6.98 11.29 -9.75
C PRO A 76 7.88 12.46 -9.31
N PRO A 77 8.21 13.36 -10.24
CA PRO A 77 8.99 14.55 -9.90
C PRO A 77 8.18 15.43 -8.95
N ALA A 78 8.86 16.02 -7.96
CA ALA A 78 8.23 16.97 -7.06
C ALA A 78 7.59 18.10 -7.88
N LYS A 79 6.28 18.34 -7.69
CA LYS A 79 5.65 19.53 -8.25
C LYS A 79 6.33 20.74 -7.61
N LYS A 80 6.98 21.59 -8.42
CA LYS A 80 7.46 22.90 -7.94
C LYS A 80 6.26 23.59 -7.31
N LYS A 81 6.36 23.98 -6.03
CA LYS A 81 5.33 24.83 -5.40
C LYS A 81 5.16 26.07 -6.30
N PRO A 82 3.93 26.55 -6.54
CA PRO A 82 3.76 27.88 -7.13
C PRO A 82 4.56 28.86 -6.28
N ALA A 83 5.36 29.72 -6.91
CA ALA A 83 5.97 30.82 -6.18
C ALA A 83 4.82 31.66 -5.59
N PRO A 84 4.90 32.07 -4.31
CA PRO A 84 3.97 33.06 -3.81
C PRO A 84 4.17 34.33 -4.64
N GLU A 85 3.11 34.77 -5.31
CA GLU A 85 3.00 36.09 -5.93
C GLU A 85 3.09 37.19 -4.86
#